data_AF-A0A0B3AVI9-F1
#
_entry.id   AF-A0A0B3AVI9-F1
#
_cell.length_a   1.000
_cell.length_b   1.000
_cell.length_c   1.000
_cell.angle_alpha   90.00
_cell.angle_beta   90.00
_cell.angle_gamma   90.00
#
_symmetry.space_group_name_H-M   'P 1'
#
loop_
_entity.id
_entity.type
_entity.pdbx_description
1 polymer ?
#
loop_
_entity_poly.entity_id
_entity_poly.type
_entity_poly.pdbx_seq_one_letter_code
_entity_poly.pdbx_strand_id
1 'polypeptide(L)'
;MPSLEKHIQLSRERTGKDFKEVHEWLDGKELNAKERVERHRIVNVQKFLPMVEEKFGREGVREYLQHLQDDYEKDFLLLCYGALKKLKFW
;
A
#
# COMPACT_ATOMS: atom_id res chain seq x y z
N MET A 1 -4.29 2.78 5.88
CA MET A 1 -2.90 3.04 5.37
C MET A 1 -1.89 3.32 6.48
N PRO A 2 -0.84 2.48 6.65
CA PRO A 2 0.40 2.81 7.37
C PRO A 2 1.11 4.05 6.81
N SER A 3 2.15 4.53 7.50
CA SER A 3 3.01 5.59 6.99
C SER A 3 4.00 5.04 5.96
N LEU A 4 4.52 5.91 5.09
CA LEU A 4 5.59 5.58 4.15
C LEU A 4 6.76 4.85 4.83
N GLU A 5 7.27 5.42 5.93
CA GLU A 5 8.35 4.82 6.73
C GLU A 5 8.01 3.42 7.23
N LYS A 6 6.73 3.18 7.58
CA LYS A 6 6.31 1.87 8.06
C LYS A 6 6.31 0.84 6.93
N HIS A 7 5.90 1.21 5.72
CA HIS A 7 5.99 0.30 4.57
C HIS A 7 7.44 -0.04 4.25
N ILE A 8 8.32 0.96 4.18
CA ILE A 8 9.76 0.77 3.95
C ILE A 8 10.37 -0.19 4.98
N GLN A 9 10.02 -0.02 6.26
CA GLN A 9 10.45 -0.92 7.33
C GLN A 9 9.97 -2.36 7.08
N LEU A 10 8.66 -2.55 6.82
CA LEU A 10 8.07 -3.88 6.61
C LEU A 10 8.68 -4.58 5.39
N SER A 11 8.92 -3.85 4.31
CA SER A 11 9.58 -4.35 3.10
C SER A 11 10.99 -4.83 3.38
N ARG A 12 11.75 -4.06 4.17
CA ARG A 12 13.11 -4.44 4.60
C ARG A 12 13.10 -5.68 5.47
N GLU A 13 12.16 -5.78 6.41
CA GLU A 13 12.01 -6.95 7.28
C GLU A 13 11.65 -8.22 6.47
N ARG A 14 10.78 -8.10 5.46
CA ARG A 14 10.30 -9.22 4.64
C ARG A 14 11.32 -9.67 3.58
N THR A 15 12.03 -8.74 2.98
CA THR A 15 12.78 -8.98 1.73
C THR A 15 14.28 -8.66 1.82
N GLY A 16 14.71 -7.95 2.87
CA GLY A 16 16.04 -7.36 2.97
C GLY A 16 16.25 -6.10 2.14
N LYS A 17 15.27 -5.69 1.32
CA LYS A 17 15.29 -4.47 0.50
C LYS A 17 14.21 -3.51 0.97
N ASP A 18 14.48 -2.21 0.88
CA ASP A 18 13.58 -1.20 1.42
C ASP A 18 12.49 -0.74 0.43
N PHE A 19 12.70 -0.98 -0.87
CA PHE A 19 11.81 -0.58 -1.97
C PHE A 19 11.29 0.86 -1.85
N LYS A 20 12.14 1.74 -1.34
CA LYS A 20 11.76 3.12 -1.01
C LYS A 20 11.13 3.85 -2.19
N GLU A 21 11.70 3.71 -3.39
CA GLU A 21 11.22 4.36 -4.60
C GLU A 21 9.80 3.92 -5.00
N VAL A 22 9.45 2.64 -4.79
CA VAL A 22 8.10 2.13 -5.04
C VAL A 22 7.14 2.80 -4.07
N HIS A 23 7.46 2.80 -2.78
CA HIS A 23 6.59 3.40 -1.78
C HIS A 23 6.47 4.91 -1.92
N GLU A 24 7.55 5.63 -2.25
CA GLU A 24 7.49 7.06 -2.57
C GLU A 24 6.66 7.35 -3.82
N TRP A 25 6.68 6.45 -4.81
CA TRP A 25 5.81 6.58 -5.98
C TRP A 25 4.33 6.32 -5.65
N LEU A 26 3.99 5.51 -4.64
CA LEU A 26 2.59 5.32 -4.23
C LEU A 26 2.09 6.43 -3.29
N ASP A 27 2.96 6.82 -2.34
CA ASP A 27 2.59 7.47 -1.09
C ASP A 27 3.39 8.75 -0.80
N GLY A 28 4.23 9.17 -1.76
CA GLY A 28 5.09 10.34 -1.64
C GLY A 28 4.31 11.63 -1.41
N LYS A 29 4.96 12.57 -0.72
CA LYS A 29 4.39 13.88 -0.35
C LYS A 29 4.01 14.76 -1.54
N GLU A 30 4.63 14.52 -2.69
CA GLU A 30 4.37 15.23 -3.94
C GLU A 30 3.05 14.83 -4.60
N LEU A 31 2.43 13.73 -4.15
CA LEU A 31 1.14 13.28 -4.67
C LEU A 31 -0.01 14.01 -4.01
N ASN A 32 -0.94 14.48 -4.82
CA ASN A 32 -2.22 14.92 -4.27
C ASN A 32 -3.07 13.72 -3.84
N ALA A 33 -4.10 13.98 -3.03
CA ALA A 33 -4.96 12.94 -2.48
C ALA A 33 -5.65 12.09 -3.58
N LYS A 34 -6.00 12.69 -4.72
CA LYS A 34 -6.65 11.98 -5.82
C LYS A 34 -5.69 10.99 -6.48
N GLU A 35 -4.47 11.41 -6.78
CA GLU A 35 -3.45 10.54 -7.36
C GLU A 35 -3.12 9.37 -6.44
N ARG A 36 -2.98 9.64 -5.14
CA ARG A 36 -2.76 8.60 -4.14
C ARG A 36 -3.92 7.59 -4.16
N VAL A 37 -5.17 8.05 -4.08
CA VAL A 37 -6.34 7.15 -4.15
C VAL A 37 -6.39 6.37 -5.46
N GLU A 38 -6.07 6.99 -6.59
CA GLU A 38 -6.07 6.30 -7.88
C GLU A 38 -5.07 5.15 -7.90
N ARG A 39 -3.85 5.35 -7.38
CA ARG A 39 -2.79 4.32 -7.34
C ARG A 39 -3.08 3.17 -6.37
N HIS A 40 -3.91 3.41 -5.36
CA HIS A 40 -4.30 2.40 -4.35
C HIS A 40 -5.58 1.62 -4.68
N ARG A 41 -6.41 2.13 -5.60
CA ARG A 41 -7.65 1.45 -5.97
C ARG A 41 -7.37 0.15 -6.71
N ILE A 42 -7.87 -0.97 -6.17
CA ILE A 42 -7.72 -2.30 -6.77
C ILE A 42 -8.20 -2.36 -8.24
N VAL A 43 -9.28 -1.65 -8.56
CA VAL A 43 -9.83 -1.58 -9.94
C VAL A 43 -8.88 -0.90 -10.94
N ASN A 44 -7.91 -0.14 -10.45
CA ASN A 44 -6.92 0.54 -11.27
C ASN A 44 -5.58 -0.20 -11.33
N VAL A 45 -5.40 -1.33 -10.63
CA VAL A 45 -4.13 -2.06 -10.59
C VAL A 45 -3.64 -2.39 -12.01
N GLN A 46 -4.53 -2.89 -12.87
CA GLN A 46 -4.22 -3.19 -14.28
C GLN A 46 -3.72 -1.98 -15.09
N LYS A 47 -4.13 -0.75 -14.73
CA LYS A 47 -3.66 0.48 -15.37
C LYS A 47 -2.22 0.81 -14.95
N PHE A 48 -1.86 0.53 -13.70
CA PHE A 48 -0.58 0.92 -13.12
C PHE A 48 0.50 -0.16 -13.20
N LEU A 49 0.12 -1.44 -13.30
CA LEU A 49 1.05 -2.56 -13.41
C LEU A 49 2.14 -2.36 -14.48
N PRO A 50 1.82 -1.97 -15.73
CA PRO A 50 2.85 -1.76 -16.75
C PRO A 50 3.82 -0.64 -16.38
N MET A 51 3.31 0.45 -15.79
CA MET A 51 4.15 1.59 -15.39
C MET A 51 5.08 1.23 -14.22
N VAL A 52 4.60 0.44 -13.27
CA VAL A 52 5.40 -0.04 -12.14
C VAL A 52 6.48 -1.00 -12.63
N GLU A 53 6.14 -1.92 -13.54
CA GLU A 53 7.09 -2.85 -14.13
C GLU A 53 8.18 -2.13 -14.93
N GLU A 54 7.81 -1.13 -15.73
CA GLU A 54 8.76 -0.31 -16.49
C GLU A 54 9.71 0.46 -15.57
N LYS A 55 9.21 1.03 -14.46
CA LYS A 55 10.01 1.86 -13.55
C LYS A 55 10.87 1.06 -12.58
N PHE A 56 10.34 -0.03 -12.04
CA PHE A 56 10.90 -0.72 -10.87
C PHE A 56 11.14 -2.22 -11.11
N GLY A 57 10.86 -2.69 -12.32
CA GLY A 57 10.98 -4.10 -12.68
C GLY A 57 9.97 -5.01 -11.97
N ARG A 58 10.15 -6.32 -12.17
CA ARG A 58 9.24 -7.33 -11.63
C ARG A 58 9.24 -7.42 -10.11
N GLU A 59 10.34 -7.09 -9.45
CA GLU A 59 10.37 -7.03 -7.98
C GLU A 59 9.56 -5.83 -7.46
N GLY A 60 9.66 -4.67 -8.11
CA GLY A 60 8.84 -3.51 -7.76
C GLY A 60 7.35 -3.73 -7.97
N VAL A 61 6.95 -4.52 -8.99
CA VAL A 61 5.55 -4.95 -9.16
C VAL A 61 5.06 -5.78 -7.98
N ARG A 62 5.87 -6.75 -7.52
CA ARG A 62 5.50 -7.55 -6.35
C ARG A 62 5.35 -6.68 -5.12
N GLU A 63 6.26 -5.73 -4.93
CA GLU A 63 6.19 -4.82 -3.79
C GLU A 63 4.98 -3.87 -3.88
N TYR A 64 4.66 -3.35 -5.07
CA TYR A 64 3.45 -2.57 -5.29
C TYR A 64 2.20 -3.34 -4.88
N LEU A 65 2.06 -4.59 -5.32
CA LEU A 65 0.91 -5.43 -4.98
C LEU A 65 0.87 -5.74 -3.47
N GLN A 66 2.03 -6.00 -2.86
CA GLN A 66 2.13 -6.25 -1.43
C GLN A 66 1.72 -5.02 -0.61
N HIS A 67 2.15 -3.82 -1.01
CA HIS A 67 1.73 -2.58 -0.38
C HIS A 67 0.21 -2.40 -0.40
N LEU A 68 -0.43 -2.67 -1.54
CA LEU A 68 -1.89 -2.63 -1.64
C LEU A 68 -2.54 -3.65 -0.70
N GLN A 69 -2.03 -4.88 -0.65
CA GLN A 69 -2.54 -5.91 0.25
C GLN A 69 -2.47 -5.46 1.72
N ASP A 70 -1.30 -4.96 2.16
CA ASP A 70 -1.08 -4.49 3.53
C ASP A 70 -2.10 -3.40 3.93
N ASP A 71 -2.40 -2.50 2.99
CA ASP A 71 -3.40 -1.45 3.17
C ASP A 71 -4.82 -1.99 3.28
N TYR A 72 -5.22 -2.87 2.37
CA TYR A 72 -6.54 -3.48 2.37
C TYR A 72 -6.81 -4.30 3.63
N GLU A 73 -5.83 -5.11 4.06
CA GLU A 73 -5.94 -5.92 5.28
C GLU A 73 -6.08 -5.05 6.52
N LYS A 74 -5.27 -3.98 6.64
CA LYS A 74 -5.35 -3.06 7.77
C LYS A 74 -6.70 -2.34 7.80
N ASP A 75 -7.18 -1.85 6.68
CA ASP A 75 -8.45 -1.13 6.61
C ASP A 75 -9.63 -2.07 6.93
N PHE A 76 -9.59 -3.33 6.46
CA PHE A 76 -10.56 -4.35 6.83
C PHE A 76 -10.56 -4.65 8.34
N LEU A 77 -9.38 -4.83 8.94
CA LEU A 77 -9.26 -5.06 10.39
C LEU A 77 -9.80 -3.89 11.20
N LEU A 78 -9.55 -2.65 10.78
CA LEU A 78 -10.09 -1.45 11.42
C LEU A 78 -11.61 -1.38 11.33
N LEU A 79 -12.19 -1.76 10.18
CA LEU A 79 -13.63 -1.85 10.00
C LEU A 79 -14.25 -2.90 10.94
N CYS A 80 -13.68 -4.11 11.00
CA CYS A 80 -14.12 -5.16 11.91
C CYS A 80 -14.05 -4.70 13.38
N TYR A 81 -12.93 -4.10 13.78
CA TYR A 81 -12.76 -3.57 15.13
C TYR A 81 -13.80 -2.49 15.47
N GLY A 82 -14.07 -1.58 14.53
CA GLY A 82 -15.09 -0.55 14.69
C GLY A 82 -16.51 -1.13 14.84
N ALA A 83 -16.83 -2.18 14.08
CA ALA A 83 -18.09 -2.90 14.21
C ALA A 83 -18.22 -3.60 15.57
N LEU A 84 -17.17 -4.30 16.02
CA LEU A 84 -17.14 -4.98 17.32
C LEU A 84 -17.29 -4.00 18.49
N LYS A 85 -16.65 -2.83 18.44
CA LYS A 85 -16.84 -1.76 19.44
C LYS A 85 -18.30 -1.32 19.56
N LYS A 86 -19.03 -1.22 18.45
CA LYS A 86 -20.44 -0.80 18.44
C LYS A 86 -21.37 -1.87 19.04
N LEU A 87 -20.96 -3.14 19.04
CA LEU A 87 -21.72 -4.26 19.60
C LEU A 87 -21.63 -4.34 21.14
N LYS A 88 -21.06 -3.34 21.84
CA LYS A 88 -21.01 -3.23 23.31
C LYS A 88 -20.46 -4.48 24.01
N PHE A 89 -19.36 -5.04 23.53
CA PHE A 89 -18.58 -6.00 24.33
C PHE A 89 -17.65 -5.32 25.36
N TRP A 90 -17.67 -3.98 25.44
CA TRP A 90 -17.01 -3.15 26.45
C TRP A 90 -17.86 -1.89 26.67
#